data_AF-A0A7X8XKN6-F1
#
_entry.id   AF-A0A7X8XKN6-F1
#
_cell.length_a   1.000
_cell.length_b   1.000
_cell.length_c   1.000
_cell.angle_alpha   90.00
_cell.angle_beta   90.00
_cell.angle_gamma   90.00
#
_symmetry.space_group_name_H-M   'P 1'
#
loop_
_entity.id
_entity.type
_entity.pdbx_description
1 polymer ?
#
loop_
_entity_poly.entity_id
_entity_poly.type
_entity_poly.pdbx_seq_one_letter_code
_entity_poly.pdbx_strand_id
1 'polypeptide(L)'
;MEKGEKRPTYTKEFRERAVQLSVDSDQTLEVVAADLGVSLGTLSRWRRRQGVSTPRGAVQALRESRAENEELKKRNRQLEKEKKLAEMEREIFKRCGGLLREGTGRRFQFIQAEKDEFPVVLMCRCLEVSVSGYYEWAGREPS
;
A
#
# COMPACT_ATOMS: atom_id res chain seq x y z
N MET A 1 -26.09 20.91 32.63
CA MET A 1 -26.02 19.47 32.97
C MET A 1 -27.09 18.79 32.13
N GLU A 2 -26.69 18.16 31.02
CA GLU A 2 -27.60 17.58 30.03
C GLU A 2 -28.40 16.42 30.63
N LYS A 3 -29.72 16.47 30.41
CA LYS A 3 -30.68 15.47 30.86
C LYS A 3 -30.33 14.14 30.20
N GLY A 4 -29.98 13.12 30.99
CA GLY A 4 -29.80 11.76 30.49
C GLY A 4 -31.09 11.28 29.82
N GLU A 5 -31.06 11.17 28.49
CA GLU A 5 -32.19 10.71 27.69
C GLU A 5 -32.61 9.29 28.12
N LYS A 6 -33.91 9.10 28.34
CA LYS A 6 -34.50 7.82 28.70
C LYS A 6 -34.19 6.81 27.60
N ARG A 7 -33.59 5.68 27.98
CA ARG A 7 -33.25 4.60 27.05
C ARG A 7 -34.51 4.17 26.28
N PRO A 8 -34.53 4.23 24.93
CA PRO A 8 -35.68 3.81 24.17
C PRO A 8 -36.02 2.35 24.48
N THR A 9 -37.27 2.11 24.87
CA THR A 9 -37.76 0.77 25.19
C THR A 9 -38.26 0.13 23.90
N TYR A 10 -37.39 -0.65 23.24
CA TYR A 10 -37.76 -1.39 22.03
C TYR A 10 -38.63 -2.60 22.37
N THR A 11 -39.70 -2.82 21.61
CA THR A 11 -40.59 -4.00 21.72
C THR A 11 -39.85 -5.29 21.36
N LYS A 12 -40.33 -6.43 21.88
CA LYS A 12 -39.73 -7.75 21.60
C LYS A 12 -39.74 -8.07 20.09
N GLU A 13 -40.87 -7.84 19.43
CA GLU A 13 -41.05 -8.07 17.99
C GLU A 13 -40.10 -7.22 17.14
N PHE A 14 -39.89 -5.96 17.52
CA PHE A 14 -38.95 -5.09 16.81
C PHE A 14 -37.52 -5.62 16.90
N ARG A 15 -37.10 -6.11 18.08
CA ARG A 15 -35.75 -6.68 18.27
C ARG A 15 -35.55 -7.95 17.43
N GLU A 16 -36.56 -8.80 17.37
CA GLU A 16 -36.52 -10.05 16.58
C GLU A 16 -36.44 -9.76 15.08
N ARG A 17 -37.29 -8.86 14.56
CA ARG A 17 -37.22 -8.43 13.15
C ARG A 17 -35.91 -7.74 12.81
N ALA A 18 -35.38 -6.91 13.71
CA ALA A 18 -34.09 -6.23 13.51
C ALA A 18 -32.93 -7.24 13.43
N VAL A 19 -32.93 -8.29 14.27
CA VAL A 19 -31.93 -9.36 14.21
C VAL A 19 -32.08 -10.19 12.95
N GLN A 20 -33.29 -10.56 12.55
CA GLN A 20 -33.55 -11.32 11.34
C GLN A 20 -33.09 -10.56 10.08
N LEU A 21 -33.46 -9.28 9.97
CA LEU A 21 -33.01 -8.41 8.89
C LEU A 21 -31.48 -8.31 8.82
N SER A 22 -30.79 -8.33 9.96
CA SER A 22 -29.32 -8.29 10.01
C SER A 22 -28.63 -9.61 9.61
N VAL A 23 -29.38 -10.70 9.51
CA VAL A 23 -28.89 -12.01 9.04
C VAL A 23 -29.20 -12.19 7.55
N ASP A 24 -30.38 -11.73 7.12
CA ASP A 24 -30.85 -11.90 5.74
C ASP A 24 -30.32 -10.83 4.78
N SER A 25 -29.87 -9.69 5.30
CA SER A 25 -29.29 -8.61 4.48
C SER A 25 -27.81 -8.86 4.16
N ASP A 26 -27.42 -8.60 2.91
CA ASP A 26 -26.02 -8.56 2.45
C ASP A 26 -25.26 -7.29 2.93
N GLN A 27 -25.95 -6.38 3.62
CA GLN A 27 -25.35 -5.13 4.10
C GLN A 27 -24.62 -5.31 5.43
N THR A 28 -23.75 -4.36 5.76
CA THR A 28 -23.03 -4.38 7.03
C THR A 28 -23.99 -4.11 8.19
N LEU A 29 -23.63 -4.63 9.37
CA LEU A 29 -24.40 -4.41 10.60
C LEU A 29 -24.56 -2.91 10.94
N GLU A 30 -23.62 -2.08 10.50
CA GLU A 30 -23.63 -0.62 10.64
C GLU A 30 -24.73 0.03 9.80
N VAL A 31 -24.85 -0.36 8.54
CA VAL A 31 -25.88 0.13 7.62
C VAL A 31 -27.26 -0.30 8.11
N VAL A 32 -27.43 -1.59 8.45
CA VAL A 32 -28.71 -2.11 8.98
C VAL A 32 -29.11 -1.41 10.29
N ALA A 33 -28.14 -1.10 11.16
CA ALA A 33 -28.43 -0.37 12.40
C ALA A 33 -28.86 1.08 12.12
N ALA A 34 -28.19 1.76 11.18
CA ALA A 34 -28.54 3.12 10.77
C ALA A 34 -29.94 3.19 10.14
N ASP A 35 -30.27 2.26 9.25
CA ASP A 35 -31.58 2.19 8.58
C ASP A 35 -32.72 1.95 9.58
N LEU A 36 -32.46 1.18 10.64
CA LEU A 36 -33.41 0.92 11.73
C LEU A 36 -33.43 2.03 12.80
N GLY A 37 -32.59 3.05 12.69
CA GLY A 37 -32.47 4.13 13.67
C GLY A 37 -31.96 3.66 15.04
N VAL A 38 -31.22 2.54 15.10
CA VAL A 38 -30.66 1.98 16.34
C VAL A 38 -29.14 2.06 16.34
N SER A 39 -28.53 2.14 17.53
CA SER A 39 -27.07 2.07 17.60
C SER A 39 -26.55 0.68 17.21
N LEU A 40 -25.40 0.62 16.52
CA LEU A 40 -24.69 -0.63 16.20
C LEU A 40 -24.50 -1.53 17.44
N GLY A 41 -24.16 -0.92 18.58
CA GLY A 41 -23.96 -1.63 19.85
C GLY A 41 -25.23 -2.28 20.38
N THR A 42 -26.40 -1.66 20.16
CA THR A 42 -27.71 -2.20 20.52
C THR A 42 -28.05 -3.43 19.66
N LEU A 43 -27.91 -3.30 18.34
CA LEU A 43 -28.21 -4.39 17.40
C LEU A 43 -27.25 -5.58 17.58
N SER A 44 -25.94 -5.31 17.75
CA SER A 44 -24.93 -6.32 18.09
C SER A 44 -25.26 -7.09 19.37
N ARG A 45 -25.79 -6.40 20.38
CA ARG A 45 -26.20 -7.02 21.64
C ARG A 45 -27.42 -7.93 21.46
N TRP A 46 -28.38 -7.54 20.62
CA TRP A 46 -29.55 -8.37 20.30
C TRP A 46 -29.14 -9.63 19.52
N ARG A 47 -28.29 -9.51 18.50
CA ARG A 47 -27.74 -10.66 17.77
C ARG A 47 -27.07 -11.66 18.70
N ARG A 48 -26.17 -11.17 19.58
CA ARG A 48 -25.50 -12.01 20.59
C ARG A 48 -26.48 -12.71 21.54
N ARG A 49 -27.53 -12.02 22.00
CA ARG A 49 -28.55 -12.63 22.87
C ARG A 49 -29.35 -13.72 22.16
N GLN A 50 -29.46 -13.68 20.84
CA GLN A 50 -30.10 -14.70 20.01
C GLN A 50 -29.12 -15.75 19.47
N GLY A 51 -27.87 -15.78 19.96
CA GLY A 51 -26.85 -16.74 19.50
C GLY A 51 -26.26 -16.45 18.11
N VAL A 52 -26.73 -15.40 17.44
CA VAL A 52 -26.18 -14.93 16.17
C VAL A 52 -24.90 -14.17 16.48
N SER A 53 -23.77 -14.87 16.41
CA SER A 53 -22.44 -14.29 16.59
C SER A 53 -21.56 -14.64 15.40
N THR A 54 -20.67 -13.72 15.03
CA THR A 54 -19.61 -14.02 14.06
C THR A 54 -18.77 -15.16 14.64
N PRO A 55 -18.61 -16.30 13.94
CA PRO A 55 -17.79 -17.40 14.43
C PRO A 55 -16.39 -16.89 14.77
N ARG A 56 -15.84 -17.31 15.91
CA ARG A 56 -14.48 -16.92 16.34
C ARG A 56 -13.43 -17.21 15.25
N GLY A 57 -13.64 -18.27 14.47
CA GLY A 57 -12.83 -18.62 13.30
C GLY A 57 -12.89 -17.58 12.16
N ALA A 58 -14.05 -16.95 11.92
CA ALA A 58 -14.19 -15.92 10.88
C ALA A 58 -13.46 -14.62 11.26
N VAL A 59 -13.47 -14.25 12.54
CA VAL A 59 -12.68 -13.09 13.03
C VAL A 59 -11.17 -13.37 12.93
N GLN A 60 -10.75 -14.60 13.25
CA GLN A 60 -9.36 -15.02 13.13
C GLN A 60 -8.90 -15.05 11.67
N ALA A 61 -9.69 -15.64 10.77
CA ALA A 61 -9.42 -15.64 9.33
C ALA A 61 -9.34 -14.23 8.74
N LEU A 62 -10.20 -13.29 9.18
CA LEU A 62 -10.11 -11.90 8.76
C LEU A 62 -8.82 -11.23 9.24
N ARG A 63 -8.34 -11.54 10.44
CA ARG A 63 -7.07 -11.00 10.96
C ARG A 63 -5.87 -11.54 10.20
N GLU A 64 -5.86 -12.85 9.94
CA GLU A 64 -4.83 -13.51 9.13
C GLU A 64 -4.79 -12.94 7.72
N SER A 65 -5.96 -12.83 7.07
CA SER A 65 -6.08 -12.20 5.74
C SER A 65 -5.61 -10.75 5.73
N ARG A 66 -5.89 -9.97 6.78
CA ARG A 66 -5.37 -8.59 6.90
C ARG A 66 -3.85 -8.56 7.04
N ALA A 67 -3.27 -9.46 7.85
CA ALA A 67 -1.83 -9.54 8.03
C ALA A 67 -1.13 -9.92 6.71
N GLU A 68 -1.66 -10.93 6.01
CA GLU A 68 -1.17 -11.34 4.69
C GLU A 68 -1.27 -10.21 3.66
N ASN A 69 -2.40 -9.48 3.63
CA ASN A 69 -2.57 -8.33 2.75
C ASN A 69 -1.52 -7.23 3.01
N GLU A 70 -1.20 -6.97 4.27
CA GLU A 70 -0.16 -5.98 4.60
C GLU A 70 1.25 -6.43 4.19
N GLU A 71 1.54 -7.73 4.31
CA GLU A 71 2.79 -8.31 3.82
C GLU A 71 2.87 -8.24 2.28
N LEU A 72 1.82 -8.62 1.58
CA LEU A 72 1.73 -8.52 0.13
C LEU A 72 1.90 -7.09 -0.35
N LYS A 73 1.28 -6.10 0.31
CA LYS A 73 1.49 -4.68 0.00
C LYS A 73 2.94 -4.25 0.19
N LYS A 74 3.61 -4.70 1.26
CA LYS A 74 5.04 -4.40 1.48
C LYS A 74 5.89 -4.99 0.36
N ARG A 75 5.65 -6.25 -0.01
CA ARG A 75 6.37 -6.94 -1.09
C ARG A 75 6.14 -6.28 -2.44
N ASN A 76 4.89 -5.93 -2.76
CA ASN A 76 4.58 -5.21 -4.01
C ASN A 76 5.32 -3.86 -4.08
N ARG A 77 5.32 -3.06 -3.01
CA ARG A 77 6.08 -1.80 -2.99
C ARG A 77 7.58 -2.00 -3.21
N GLN A 78 8.14 -3.10 -2.68
CA GLN A 78 9.55 -3.42 -2.88
C GLN A 78 9.83 -3.82 -4.33
N LEU A 79 9.01 -4.72 -4.88
CA LEU A 79 9.12 -5.18 -6.27
C LEU A 79 8.93 -4.03 -7.28
N GLU A 80 8.01 -3.11 -7.02
CA GLU A 80 7.82 -1.92 -7.87
C GLU A 80 9.06 -1.02 -7.90
N LYS A 81 9.74 -0.85 -6.75
CA LYS A 81 11.00 -0.10 -6.69
C LYS A 81 12.11 -0.80 -7.47
N GLU A 82 12.27 -2.11 -7.27
CA GLU A 82 13.27 -2.91 -7.99
C GLU A 82 13.02 -2.91 -9.49
N LYS A 83 11.75 -3.07 -9.91
CA LYS A 83 11.34 -3.00 -11.31
C LYS A 83 11.69 -1.64 -11.91
N LYS A 84 11.37 -0.54 -11.22
CA LYS A 84 11.71 0.82 -11.67
C LYS A 84 13.22 1.00 -11.84
N LEU A 85 14.02 0.50 -10.91
CA LEU A 85 15.48 0.55 -11.01
C LEU A 85 15.98 -0.28 -12.21
N ALA A 86 15.50 -1.51 -12.37
CA ALA A 86 15.88 -2.37 -13.49
C ALA A 86 15.47 -1.78 -14.86
N GLU A 87 14.32 -1.11 -14.94
CA GLU A 87 13.89 -0.39 -16.14
C GLU A 87 14.82 0.77 -16.48
N MET A 88 15.25 1.55 -15.48
CA MET A 88 16.26 2.61 -15.69
C MET A 88 17.60 2.03 -16.12
N GLU A 89 18.10 0.98 -15.45
CA GLU A 89 19.36 0.31 -15.84
C GLU A 89 19.30 -0.17 -17.29
N ARG A 90 18.19 -0.80 -17.69
CA ARG A 90 17.98 -1.24 -19.07
C ARG A 90 18.00 -0.09 -20.07
N GLU A 91 17.36 1.03 -19.76
CA GLU A 91 17.36 2.20 -20.65
C GLU A 91 18.75 2.83 -20.74
N ILE A 92 19.50 2.90 -19.64
CA ILE A 92 20.91 3.33 -19.63
C ILE A 92 21.74 2.44 -20.56
N PHE A 93 21.62 1.10 -20.44
CA PHE A 93 22.35 0.18 -21.30
C PHE A 93 21.99 0.31 -22.77
N LYS A 94 20.72 0.62 -23.06
CA LYS A 94 20.26 0.86 -24.43
C LYS A 94 20.87 2.15 -25.00
N ARG A 95 20.92 3.23 -24.21
CA ARG A 95 21.48 4.53 -24.63
C ARG A 95 23.00 4.55 -24.67
N CYS A 96 23.67 3.79 -23.81
CA CYS A 96 25.13 3.80 -23.75
C CYS A 96 25.80 3.16 -24.97
N GLY A 97 25.08 2.41 -25.82
CA GLY A 97 25.57 2.01 -27.14
C GLY A 97 26.90 1.25 -27.17
N GLY A 98 27.27 0.56 -26.09
CA GLY A 98 28.52 -0.22 -26.01
C GLY A 98 29.74 0.50 -25.42
N LEU A 99 29.55 1.66 -24.76
CA LEU A 99 30.61 2.43 -24.09
C LEU A 99 31.43 1.64 -23.04
N LEU A 100 30.99 0.47 -22.61
CA LEU A 100 31.76 -0.41 -21.72
C LEU A 100 33.09 -0.89 -22.32
N ARG A 101 33.25 -0.83 -23.64
CA ARG A 101 34.53 -1.15 -24.31
C ARG A 101 35.42 0.08 -24.50
N GLU A 102 34.91 1.26 -24.20
CA GLU A 102 35.58 2.54 -24.37
C GLU A 102 36.32 2.96 -23.09
N GLY A 103 37.21 3.95 -23.23
CA GLY A 103 37.93 4.55 -22.10
C GLY A 103 37.00 5.30 -21.14
N THR A 104 37.46 5.47 -19.90
CA THR A 104 36.70 6.13 -18.81
C THR A 104 36.23 7.54 -19.16
N GLY A 105 37.01 8.30 -19.94
CA GLY A 105 36.61 9.64 -20.40
C GLY A 105 35.31 9.64 -21.22
N ARG A 106 35.14 8.70 -22.16
CA ARG A 106 33.89 8.59 -22.94
C ARG A 106 32.70 8.16 -22.07
N ARG A 107 32.93 7.31 -21.07
CA ARG A 107 31.89 6.92 -20.10
C ARG A 107 31.45 8.10 -19.25
N PHE A 108 32.39 8.93 -18.78
CA PHE A 108 32.06 10.14 -18.02
C PHE A 108 31.36 11.20 -18.89
N GLN A 109 31.74 11.35 -20.17
CA GLN A 109 31.02 12.21 -21.11
C GLN A 109 29.55 11.81 -21.26
N PHE A 110 29.27 10.51 -21.39
CA PHE A 110 27.90 10.00 -21.43
C PHE A 110 27.15 10.30 -20.12
N ILE A 111 27.78 10.04 -18.97
CA ILE A 111 27.17 10.36 -17.66
C ILE A 111 26.84 11.85 -17.57
N GLN A 112 27.73 12.73 -18.01
CA GLN A 112 27.51 14.17 -18.00
C GLN A 112 26.35 14.59 -18.91
N ALA A 113 26.21 13.95 -20.07
CA ALA A 113 25.14 14.26 -21.04
C ALA A 113 23.76 13.80 -20.56
N GLU A 114 23.68 12.69 -19.83
CA GLU A 114 22.42 12.04 -19.42
C GLU A 114 22.09 12.26 -17.92
N LYS A 115 22.87 13.08 -17.19
CA LYS A 115 22.71 13.31 -15.74
C LYS A 115 21.37 13.91 -15.33
N ASP A 116 20.70 14.60 -16.25
CA ASP A 116 19.39 15.22 -16.01
C ASP A 116 18.25 14.19 -16.16
N GLU A 117 18.50 13.10 -16.87
CA GLU A 117 17.51 12.03 -17.15
C GLU A 117 17.67 10.83 -16.20
N PHE A 118 18.91 10.50 -15.82
CA PHE A 118 19.20 9.36 -14.95
C PHE A 118 20.06 9.72 -13.74
N PRO A 119 19.89 9.03 -12.60
CA PRO A 119 20.78 9.21 -11.46
C PRO A 119 22.23 8.87 -11.81
N VAL A 120 23.16 9.79 -11.53
CA VAL A 120 24.61 9.60 -11.74
C VAL A 120 25.12 8.31 -11.11
N VAL A 121 24.69 8.00 -9.88
CA VAL A 121 25.10 6.78 -9.18
C VAL A 121 24.70 5.53 -9.95
N LEU A 122 23.52 5.53 -10.57
CA LEU A 122 23.03 4.40 -11.35
C LEU A 122 23.85 4.24 -12.64
N MET A 123 24.09 5.34 -13.35
CA MET A 123 24.92 5.31 -14.56
C MET A 123 26.37 4.89 -14.27
N CYS A 124 26.98 5.37 -13.19
CA CYS A 124 28.32 4.95 -12.75
C CYS A 124 28.37 3.44 -12.49
N ARG A 125 27.34 2.90 -11.82
CA ARG A 125 27.22 1.45 -11.58
C ARG A 125 27.07 0.68 -12.90
N CYS A 126 26.20 1.13 -13.81
CA CYS A 126 26.00 0.50 -15.11
C CYS A 126 27.25 0.54 -16.01
N LEU A 127 28.07 1.60 -15.90
CA LEU A 127 29.26 1.81 -16.73
C LEU A 127 30.56 1.36 -16.07
N GLU A 128 30.47 0.74 -14.89
CA GLU A 128 31.60 0.23 -14.11
C GLU A 128 32.68 1.30 -13.84
N VAL A 129 32.23 2.50 -13.44
CA VAL A 129 33.11 3.61 -13.05
C VAL A 129 32.77 4.13 -11.65
N SER A 130 33.72 4.76 -10.97
CA SER A 130 33.48 5.33 -9.65
C SER A 130 32.73 6.68 -9.75
N VAL A 131 31.85 6.92 -8.78
CA VAL A 131 31.13 8.20 -8.65
C VAL A 131 32.09 9.34 -8.34
N SER A 132 33.08 9.11 -7.47
CA SER A 132 34.14 10.09 -7.19
C SER A 132 34.95 10.43 -8.43
N GLY A 133 35.35 9.42 -9.22
CA GLY A 133 36.09 9.62 -10.47
C GLY A 133 35.29 10.45 -11.49
N TYR A 134 33.97 10.27 -11.55
CA TYR A 134 33.11 11.11 -12.38
C TYR A 134 33.13 12.57 -11.93
N TYR A 135 32.92 12.85 -10.64
CA TYR A 135 32.92 14.24 -10.15
C TYR A 135 34.29 14.91 -10.23
N GLU A 136 35.38 14.15 -10.01
CA GLU A 136 36.74 14.64 -10.26
C GLU A 136 36.96 14.97 -11.73
N TRP A 137 36.47 14.14 -12.64
CA TRP A 137 36.55 14.39 -14.08
C TRP A 137 35.71 15.61 -14.49
N ALA A 138 34.48 15.71 -13.97
CA ALA A 138 33.56 16.81 -14.27
C ALA A 138 34.03 18.16 -13.70
N GLY A 139 34.84 18.14 -12.63
CA GLY A 139 35.45 19.32 -12.03
C GLY A 139 36.77 19.77 -12.69
N ARG A 140 37.35 18.98 -13.61
CA ARG A 140 38.51 19.41 -14.40
C ARG A 140 38.01 20.36 -15.48
N GLU A 141 38.42 21.63 -15.43
CA GLU A 141 38.09 22.60 -16.48
C GLU A 141 38.54 22.07 -17.85
N PRO A 142 37.72 22.23 -18.91
CA PRO A 142 38.20 22.03 -20.28
C PRO A 142 39.22 23.13 -20.58
N SER A 143 40.50 22.76 -20.65
CA SER A 143 41.59 23.63 -21.13
C SER A 143 41.45 23.96 -22.60
#